data_AF-A0A2N2GGS2-F1
#
_entry.id   AF-A0A2N2GGS2-F1
#
_cell.length_a   1.000
_cell.length_b   1.000
_cell.length_c   1.000
_cell.angle_alpha   90.00
_cell.angle_beta   90.00
_cell.angle_gamma   90.00
#
_symmetry.space_group_name_H-M   'P 1'
#
loop_
_entity.id
_entity.type
_entity.pdbx_description
1 polymer ?
#
loop_
_entity_poly.entity_id
_entity_poly.type
_entity_poly.pdbx_seq_one_letter_code
_entity_poly.pdbx_strand_id
1 'polypeptide(L)' 'MAVKECAACGYKSATPFDDDICPECGQTFWKCRECGYILKAPTLPEQCPSCFRKCEFKNVTCYTPECGGPGNIDKTL' A
#
# COMPACT_ATOMS: atom_id res chain seq x y z
N MET A 1 11.09 -21.63 -6.90
CA MET A 1 10.10 -20.54 -7.02
C MET A 1 9.66 -20.19 -5.61
N ALA A 2 10.03 -19.01 -5.10
CA ALA A 2 9.65 -18.59 -3.76
C ALA A 2 8.19 -18.10 -3.81
N VAL A 3 7.26 -19.03 -3.61
CA VAL A 3 5.85 -18.71 -3.36
C VAL A 3 5.82 -17.98 -2.03
N LYS A 4 5.64 -16.66 -2.06
CA LYS A 4 5.40 -15.87 -0.86
C LYS A 4 3.93 -16.01 -0.46
N GLU A 5 3.69 -16.09 0.84
CA GLU A 5 2.36 -16.16 1.43
C GLU A 5 2.08 -14.85 2.14
N CYS A 6 0.96 -14.21 1.82
CA CYS A 6 0.54 -13.00 2.53
C CYS A 6 0.17 -13.35 3.97
N ALA A 7 0.90 -12.83 4.96
CA ALA A 7 0.63 -13.07 6.38
C ALA A 7 -0.74 -12.55 6.87
N ALA A 8 -1.42 -11.69 6.09
CA ALA A 8 -2.72 -11.11 6.45
C ALA A 8 -3.92 -11.97 6.00
N CYS A 9 -3.85 -12.63 4.84
CA CYS A 9 -4.97 -13.41 4.30
C CYS A 9 -4.61 -14.83 3.83
N GLY A 10 -3.33 -15.18 3.75
CA GLY A 10 -2.85 -16.48 3.27
C GLY A 10 -2.73 -16.62 1.76
N TYR A 11 -2.88 -15.53 0.98
CA TYR A 11 -2.74 -15.56 -0.48
C TYR A 11 -1.32 -15.98 -0.89
N LYS A 12 -1.24 -16.95 -1.81
CA LYS A 12 0.01 -17.49 -2.36
C LYS A 12 0.05 -17.21 -3.85
N SER A 13 1.05 -16.48 -4.34
CA SER A 13 1.28 -16.33 -5.78
C SER A 13 2.55 -17.02 -6.25
N ALA A 14 2.50 -17.47 -7.51
CA ALA A 14 3.66 -18.05 -8.20
C ALA A 14 4.73 -16.99 -8.55
N THR A 15 4.35 -15.71 -8.58
CA THR A 15 5.24 -14.57 -8.76
C THR A 15 5.67 -14.01 -7.40
N PRO A 16 6.94 -13.57 -7.25
CA PRO A 16 7.38 -12.86 -6.04
C PRO A 16 6.64 -11.52 -5.95
N PHE A 17 5.95 -11.31 -4.84
CA PHE A 17 5.43 -10.00 -4.42
C PHE A 17 6.19 -9.57 -3.17
N ASP A 18 6.39 -8.27 -2.99
CA ASP A 18 6.81 -7.77 -1.69
C ASP A 18 5.68 -8.06 -0.69
N ASP A 19 6.03 -8.60 0.49
CA ASP A 19 5.11 -9.04 1.54
C ASP A 19 4.08 -7.96 1.94
N ASP A 20 4.36 -6.71 1.57
CA ASP A 20 3.57 -5.55 1.87
C ASP A 20 2.39 -5.30 0.92
N ILE A 21 2.35 -5.91 -0.27
CA ILE A 21 1.34 -5.65 -1.31
C ILE A 21 0.65 -6.95 -1.71
N CYS A 22 -0.64 -7.09 -1.37
CA CYS A 22 -1.42 -8.27 -1.70
C CYS A 22 -2.55 -7.94 -2.70
N PRO A 23 -2.58 -8.58 -3.89
CA PRO A 23 -3.62 -8.32 -4.88
C PRO A 23 -4.98 -8.92 -4.50
N GLU A 24 -5.01 -9.91 -3.60
CA GLU A 24 -6.26 -10.60 -3.23
C GLU A 24 -7.02 -9.89 -2.10
N CYS A 25 -6.33 -9.51 -1.01
CA CYS A 25 -6.96 -8.75 0.07
C CYS A 25 -6.87 -7.23 -0.13
N GLY A 26 -6.16 -6.76 -1.17
CA GLY A 26 -6.03 -5.35 -1.49
C GLY A 26 -5.05 -4.58 -0.58
N GLN A 27 -4.30 -5.26 0.28
CA GLN A 27 -3.29 -4.63 1.15
C GLN A 27 -2.29 -3.84 0.27
N THR A 28 -2.27 -2.52 0.41
CA THR A 28 -1.50 -1.64 -0.47
C THR A 28 -1.18 -0.32 0.25
N PHE A 29 -0.28 0.48 -0.32
CA PHE A 29 0.08 1.79 0.22
C PHE A 29 -0.77 2.89 -0.38
N TRP A 30 -1.30 3.72 0.51
CA TRP A 30 -2.19 4.82 0.20
C TRP A 30 -1.60 6.10 0.73
N LYS A 31 -1.50 7.14 -0.09
CA LYS A 31 -1.05 8.48 0.31
C LYS A 31 -2.25 9.40 0.43
N CYS A 32 -2.39 10.05 1.58
CA CYS A 32 -3.37 11.09 1.81
C CYS A 32 -3.07 12.27 0.90
N ARG A 33 -4.05 12.68 0.08
CA ARG A 33 -3.91 13.83 -0.81
C ARG A 33 -3.80 15.17 -0.07
N GLU A 34 -4.32 15.22 1.15
CA GLU A 34 -4.38 16.45 1.96
C GLU A 34 -3.11 16.70 2.76
N CYS A 35 -2.62 15.69 3.49
CA CYS A 35 -1.47 15.84 4.38
C CYS A 35 -0.22 15.05 3.92
N GLY A 36 -0.33 14.25 2.86
CA GLY A 36 0.77 13.41 2.38
C GLY A 36 1.07 12.18 3.24
N TYR A 37 0.29 11.92 4.29
CA TYR A 37 0.46 10.75 5.16
C TYR A 37 0.26 9.45 4.39
N ILE A 38 1.13 8.47 4.61
CA ILE A 38 1.03 7.16 3.95
C ILE A 38 0.54 6.13 4.94
N LEU A 39 -0.58 5.49 4.60
CA LEU A 39 -1.07 4.33 5.32
C LEU A 39 -0.91 3.07 4.47
N LYS A 40 -0.64 1.96 5.14
CA LYS A 40 -0.65 0.62 4.57
C LYS A 40 -1.92 -0.08 5.03
N ALA A 41 -2.90 -0.23 4.15
CA ALA A 41 -4.17 -0.84 4.51
C ALA A 41 -4.84 -1.51 3.29
N PRO A 42 -5.63 -2.56 3.50
CA PRO A 42 -6.43 -3.17 2.44
C PRO A 42 -7.63 -2.29 2.06
N THR A 43 -8.13 -1.53 3.02
CA THR A 43 -9.28 -0.64 2.89
C THR A 43 -8.95 0.74 3.43
N LEU A 44 -9.51 1.76 2.78
CA LEU A 44 -9.31 3.15 3.19
C LEU A 44 -10.20 3.49 4.40
N PRO A 45 -9.66 4.14 5.43
CA PRO A 45 -10.46 4.60 6.56
C PRO A 45 -11.34 5.80 6.14
N GLU A 46 -12.47 6.00 6.82
CA GLU A 46 -13.31 7.19 6.61
C GLU A 46 -12.55 8.49 6.92
N GLN A 47 -11.60 8.46 7.86
CA GLN A 47 -10.81 9.60 8.26
C GLN A 47 -9.33 9.27 8.26
N CYS A 48 -8.51 10.23 7.84
CA CYS A 48 -7.07 10.08 7.87
C CYS A 48 -6.55 10.06 9.31
N PRO A 49 -5.74 9.06 9.72
CA PRO A 49 -5.24 8.98 11.10
C PRO A 49 -4.19 10.05 11.44
N SER A 50 -3.69 10.78 10.44
CA SER A 50 -2.71 11.85 10.65
C SER A 50 -3.37 13.22 10.80
N CYS A 51 -4.32 13.57 9.93
CA CYS A 51 -5.00 14.87 9.97
C CYS A 51 -6.44 14.82 10.50
N PHE A 52 -6.97 13.63 10.79
CA PHE A 52 -8.30 13.38 11.35
C PHE A 52 -9.45 14.02 10.56
N ARG A 53 -9.30 14.07 9.23
CA ARG A 53 -10.30 14.58 8.29
C ARG A 53 -10.69 13.52 7.27
N LYS A 54 -11.86 13.70 6.65
CA LYS A 54 -12.29 12.92 5.49
C LYS A 54 -11.44 13.33 4.29
N CYS A 55 -10.44 12.51 3.97
CA CYS A 55 -9.47 12.80 2.91
C CYS A 55 -9.53 11.73 1.83
N GLU A 56 -9.26 12.14 0.59
CA GLU A 56 -9.06 11.21 -0.50
C GLU A 56 -7.64 10.62 -0.42
N PHE A 57 -7.55 9.33 -0.67
CA PHE A 57 -6.29 8.60 -0.66
C PHE A 57 -5.98 8.07 -2.05
N LYS A 58 -4.76 8.34 -2.49
CA LYS A 58 -4.24 7.85 -3.77
C LYS A 58 -3.41 6.60 -3.53
N ASN A 59 -3.66 5.55 -4.30
CA ASN A 59 -2.77 4.39 -4.31
C ASN A 59 -1.41 4.83 -4.86
N VAL A 60 -0.37 4.70 -4.06
CA VAL A 60 1.01 5.06 -4.43
C VAL A 60 1.90 3.84 -4.62
N THR A 61 1.30 2.67 -4.66
CA THR A 61 1.98 1.42 -4.96
C THR A 61 2.17 1.34 -6.47
N CYS A 62 3.37 1.62 -6.94
CA CYS A 62 3.70 1.37 -8.34
C CYS A 62 4.03 -0.11 -8.49
N TYR A 63 3.56 -0.74 -9.57
CA TYR A 63 3.91 -2.12 -9.93
C TYR A 63 5.35 -2.27 -10.45
N THR A 64 6.16 -1.21 -10.36
CA THR A 64 7.56 -1.21 -10.76
C THR A 64 8.45 -1.23 -9.52
N PRO A 65 9.51 -2.06 -9.50
CA PRO A 65 10.34 -2.32 -8.31
C PRO A 65 11.07 -1.07 -7.76
N GLU A 66 11.06 0.03 -8.48
CA GLU A 66 11.73 1.28 -8.10
C GLU A 66 10.81 2.28 -7.38
N CYS A 67 9.49 2.04 -7.33
CA CYS A 67 8.53 3.03 -6.85
C CYS A 67 7.48 2.39 -5.93
N GLY A 68 7.61 2.57 -4.61
CA GLY A 68 6.63 2.09 -3.63
C GLY A 68 7.12 1.12 -2.55
N GLY A 69 8.43 0.84 -2.45
CA GLY A 69 9.00 0.18 -1.27
C GLY A 69 9.08 1.15 -0.06
N PRO A 70 9.33 0.65 1.17
CA PRO A 70 9.55 1.46 2.39
C PRO A 70 10.86 2.28 2.35
N GLY A 71 11.03 3.06 1.28
CA GLY A 71 12.21 3.84 0.92
C GLY A 71 12.03 4.63 -0.39
N ASN A 72 11.10 4.24 -1.27
CA ASN A 72 10.84 4.88 -2.57
C ASN A 72 9.42 5.43 -2.66
N ILE A 73 9.06 6.23 -1.67
CA ILE A 73 7.84 7.03 -1.71
C ILE A 73 8.18 8.31 -2.46
N ASP A 74 7.57 8.52 -3.62
CA ASP A 74 7.71 9.79 -4.35
C ASP A 74 7.13 10.94 -3.50
N LYS A 75 8.03 11.80 -3.02
CA LYS A 75 7.70 12.96 -2.17
C LYS A 75 7.11 14.12 -2.98
N THR A 76 7.09 14.03 -4.31
CA THR A 76 6.72 15.10 -5.24
C THR A 76 5.33 14.96 -5.85
N LEU A 77 4.66 13.79 -5.69
CA LEU A 77 3.30 13.53 -6.17
C LEU A 77 2.19 14.05 -5.25
#